data_AF-A0A2R4BSF9-F1
#
_entry.id   AF-A0A2R4BSF9-F1
#
_cell.length_a   1.000
_cell.length_b   1.000
_cell.length_c   1.000
_cell.angle_alpha   90.00
_cell.angle_beta   90.00
_cell.angle_gamma   90.00
#
_symmetry.space_group_name_H-M   'P 1'
#
loop_
_entity.id
_entity.type
_entity.pdbx_description
1 polymer ?
#
loop_
_entity_poly.entity_id
_entity_poly.type
_entity_poly.pdbx_seq_one_letter_code
_entity_poly.pdbx_strand_id
1 'polypeptide(L)'
;MVMLIEHIDAIARKEQRDVLYVQFHQPTSDEDLKEENVDGLGFFDELDWEHLPRRQQIIGWLDAHGIGWRHCADFANENGIFPYLGQIYIDLPYDPTLPAYKELRAFLENPDGSMRFPDATFCYVPLEMAMKNAAHDEPGFWEEWAKNF
;
A
#
# COMPACT_ATOMS: atom_id res chain seq x y z
N MET A 1 15.32 12.36 6.36
CA MET A 1 15.28 11.41 7.50
C MET A 1 15.20 10.01 6.91
N VAL A 2 16.06 9.07 7.31
CA VAL A 2 15.98 7.70 6.78
C VAL A 2 14.76 7.02 7.42
N MET A 3 13.78 6.64 6.61
CA MET A 3 12.62 5.88 7.05
C MET A 3 12.88 4.41 6.74
N LEU A 4 12.89 3.56 7.76
CA LEU A 4 12.88 2.11 7.55
C LEU A 4 11.42 1.70 7.32
N ILE A 5 11.09 1.41 6.07
CA ILE A 5 9.74 1.04 5.66
C ILE A 5 9.71 -0.46 5.39
N GLU A 6 8.76 -1.16 5.99
CA GLU A 6 8.57 -2.59 5.79
C GLU A 6 7.65 -2.84 4.61
N HIS A 7 7.96 -3.86 3.80
CA HIS A 7 7.06 -4.33 2.76
C HIS A 7 5.79 -4.93 3.36
N ILE A 8 4.65 -4.71 2.71
CA ILE A 8 3.35 -5.17 3.20
C ILE A 8 3.29 -6.69 3.44
N ASP A 9 3.99 -7.49 2.64
CA ASP A 9 4.08 -8.93 2.83
C ASP A 9 4.94 -9.31 4.05
N ALA A 10 6.00 -8.56 4.33
CA ALA A 10 6.75 -8.73 5.58
C ALA A 10 5.88 -8.39 6.81
N ILE A 11 5.04 -7.35 6.72
CA ILE A 11 4.07 -7.02 7.77
C ILE A 11 3.06 -8.16 7.95
N ALA A 12 2.50 -8.70 6.87
CA ALA A 12 1.58 -9.84 6.94
C ALA A 12 2.20 -11.05 7.65
N ARG A 13 3.45 -11.38 7.31
CA ARG A 13 4.20 -12.46 7.99
C ARG A 13 4.46 -12.15 9.45
N LYS A 14 4.79 -10.92 9.84
CA LYS A 14 5.01 -10.55 11.24
C LYS A 14 3.73 -10.61 12.08
N GLU A 15 2.62 -10.13 11.53
CA GLU A 15 1.31 -10.15 12.20
C GLU A 15 0.63 -11.53 12.14
N GLN A 16 1.15 -12.46 11.33
CA GLN A 16 0.59 -13.79 11.09
C GLN A 16 -0.89 -13.76 10.69
N ARG A 17 -1.26 -12.81 9.82
CA ARG A 17 -2.64 -12.62 9.34
C ARG A 17 -2.68 -11.91 7.99
N ASP A 18 -3.86 -11.90 7.40
CA ASP A 18 -4.16 -11.04 6.25
C ASP A 18 -4.07 -9.57 6.67
N VAL A 19 -3.54 -8.74 5.77
CA VAL A 19 -3.31 -7.31 6.02
C VAL A 19 -3.95 -6.45 4.96
N LEU A 20 -4.22 -5.21 5.37
CA LEU A 20 -4.86 -4.18 4.56
C LEU A 20 -3.89 -3.03 4.38
N TYR A 21 -3.87 -2.45 3.18
CA TYR A 21 -3.09 -1.25 2.92
C TYR A 21 -3.73 -0.43 1.81
N VAL A 22 -3.32 0.84 1.73
CA VAL A 22 -3.75 1.75 0.67
C VAL A 22 -2.56 2.15 -0.17
N GLN A 23 -2.70 2.00 -1.48
CA GLN A 23 -1.79 2.57 -2.46
C GLN A 23 -2.35 3.91 -2.95
N PHE A 24 -1.45 4.86 -3.21
CA PHE A 24 -1.81 6.17 -3.76
C PHE A 24 -1.22 6.31 -5.15
N HIS A 25 -1.93 7.02 -6.01
CA HIS A 25 -1.54 7.30 -7.38
C HIS A 25 -1.82 8.77 -7.71
N GLN A 26 -1.20 9.25 -8.79
CA GLN A 26 -1.49 10.59 -9.26
C GLN A 26 -2.97 10.66 -9.66
N PRO A 27 -3.69 11.73 -9.27
CA PRO A 27 -5.04 11.94 -9.77
C PRO A 27 -4.97 12.08 -11.29
N THR A 28 -5.49 11.10 -12.02
CA THR A 28 -5.60 11.21 -13.47
C THR A 28 -6.67 12.23 -13.81
N SER A 29 -6.31 13.26 -14.58
CA SER A 29 -7.31 14.08 -15.25
C SER A 29 -7.88 13.30 -16.45
N ASP A 30 -9.11 13.61 -16.86
CA ASP A 30 -9.71 13.04 -18.08
C ASP A 30 -8.86 13.32 -19.36
N GLU A 31 -7.93 14.27 -19.30
CA GLU A 31 -6.99 14.58 -20.37
C GLU A 31 -5.76 13.65 -20.36
N ASP A 32 -5.28 13.23 -19.18
CA ASP A 32 -4.11 12.34 -19.03
C ASP A 32 -4.36 10.92 -19.56
N LEU A 33 -5.62 10.46 -19.54
CA LEU A 33 -6.02 9.16 -20.08
C LEU A 33 -5.89 9.04 -21.62
N LYS A 34 -5.60 10.14 -22.33
CA LYS A 34 -5.48 10.18 -23.80
C LYS A 34 -4.05 10.07 -24.30
N GLU A 35 -3.04 10.22 -23.45
CA GLU A 35 -1.64 10.11 -23.86
C GLU A 35 -1.10 8.70 -23.54
N GLU A 36 -1.25 7.78 -24.50
CA GLU A 36 -0.70 6.41 -24.47
C GLU A 36 0.85 6.34 -24.59
N ASN A 37 1.60 7.29 -24.02
CA ASN A 37 3.07 7.26 -24.07
C ASN A 37 3.70 7.79 -22.79
N VAL A 38 3.69 6.97 -21.74
CA VAL A 38 4.58 7.18 -20.61
C VAL A 38 5.29 5.87 -20.35
N ASP A 39 6.58 5.81 -20.70
CA ASP A 39 7.47 4.74 -20.27
C ASP A 39 7.28 4.57 -18.75
N GLY A 40 6.85 3.38 -18.31
CA GLY A 40 6.32 3.10 -16.96
C GLY A 40 7.25 3.39 -15.77
N LEU A 41 8.42 3.96 -16.01
CA LEU A 41 9.42 4.37 -15.03
C LEU A 41 9.34 5.87 -14.67
N GLY A 42 8.73 6.72 -15.51
CA GLY A 42 8.59 8.17 -15.25
C GLY A 42 7.50 8.53 -14.25
N PHE A 43 6.60 7.59 -13.93
CA PHE A 43 5.47 7.83 -13.02
C PHE A 43 5.85 7.95 -11.54
N PHE A 44 7.02 7.47 -11.14
CA PHE A 44 7.38 7.39 -9.72
C PHE A 44 7.98 8.68 -9.16
N ASP A 45 8.68 9.47 -9.98
CA ASP A 45 9.42 10.66 -9.52
C ASP A 45 8.54 11.89 -9.27
N GLU A 46 7.28 11.88 -9.73
CA GLU A 46 6.41 13.06 -9.69
C GLU A 46 5.27 12.98 -8.66
N LEU A 47 5.13 11.88 -7.93
CA LEU A 47 4.07 11.77 -6.93
C LEU A 47 4.47 12.45 -5.61
N ASP A 48 3.97 13.66 -5.40
CA ASP A 48 4.04 14.36 -4.10
C ASP A 48 3.04 13.76 -3.10
N TRP A 49 3.35 12.55 -2.64
CA TRP A 49 2.49 11.80 -1.75
C TRP A 49 2.29 12.49 -0.38
N GLU A 50 3.20 13.36 0.05
CA GLU A 50 3.07 14.11 1.32
C GLU A 50 1.89 15.08 1.27
N HIS A 51 1.67 15.70 0.12
CA HIS A 51 0.65 16.73 -0.08
C HIS A 51 -0.63 16.22 -0.76
N LEU A 52 -0.75 14.91 -1.02
CA LEU A 52 -1.98 14.32 -1.56
C LEU A 52 -3.17 14.54 -0.61
N PRO A 53 -4.20 15.31 -1.03
CA PRO A 53 -5.34 15.60 -0.17
C PRO A 53 -6.10 14.35 0.28
N ARG A 54 -6.19 13.34 -0.59
CA ARG A 54 -6.88 12.07 -0.27
C ARG A 54 -6.13 11.21 0.71
N ARG A 55 -4.80 11.19 0.64
CA ARG A 55 -3.98 10.54 1.64
C ARG A 55 -4.20 11.17 3.02
N GLN A 56 -4.17 12.49 3.11
CA GLN A 56 -4.44 13.21 4.36
C GLN A 56 -5.87 12.96 4.86
N GLN A 57 -6.86 12.92 3.96
CA GLN A 57 -8.23 12.60 4.31
C GLN A 57 -8.38 11.18 4.88
N ILE A 58 -7.75 10.18 4.27
CA ILE A 58 -7.81 8.79 4.73
C ILE A 58 -7.11 8.65 6.08
N ILE A 59 -5.91 9.22 6.25
CA ILE A 59 -5.20 9.25 7.53
C ILE A 59 -6.05 9.91 8.62
N GLY A 60 -6.59 11.09 8.35
CA GLY A 60 -7.43 11.81 9.33
C GLY A 60 -8.71 11.04 9.69
N TRP A 61 -9.27 10.28 8.75
CA TRP A 61 -10.40 9.40 9.04
C TRP A 61 -9.99 8.23 9.94
N LEU A 62 -8.86 7.56 9.65
CA LEU A 62 -8.32 6.47 10.47
C LEU A 62 -8.05 6.94 11.91
N ASP A 63 -7.39 8.09 12.06
CA ASP A 63 -7.10 8.70 13.36
C ASP A 63 -8.38 9.03 14.13
N ALA A 64 -9.41 9.56 13.47
CA ALA A 64 -10.70 9.87 14.09
C ALA A 64 -11.48 8.63 14.56
N HIS A 65 -11.23 7.45 13.95
CA HIS A 65 -11.86 6.18 14.32
C HIS A 65 -10.96 5.33 15.24
N GLY A 66 -9.79 5.84 15.62
CA GLY A 66 -8.84 5.13 16.48
C GLY A 66 -8.22 3.89 15.83
N ILE A 67 -8.15 3.87 14.50
CA ILE A 67 -7.54 2.77 13.73
C ILE A 67 -6.06 3.12 13.50
N GLY A 68 -5.16 2.25 13.97
CA GLY A 68 -3.73 2.43 13.79
C GLY A 68 -3.33 2.35 12.31
N TRP A 69 -2.27 3.05 11.93
CA TRP A 69 -1.67 2.97 10.60
C TRP A 69 -0.17 3.27 10.68
N ARG A 70 0.58 2.82 9.67
CA ARG A 70 1.99 3.15 9.50
C ARG A 70 2.40 3.08 8.04
N HIS A 71 3.49 3.75 7.70
CA HIS A 71 4.11 3.64 6.37
C HIS A 71 4.45 2.17 6.05
N CYS A 72 4.18 1.74 4.83
CA CYS A 72 4.61 0.45 4.31
C CYS A 72 5.09 0.60 2.86
N ALA A 73 5.90 -0.34 2.41
CA ALA A 73 6.23 -0.48 1.01
C ALA A 73 5.24 -1.45 0.36
N ASP A 74 5.20 -1.43 -0.97
CA ASP A 74 4.43 -2.40 -1.73
C ASP A 74 4.96 -3.84 -1.52
N PHE A 75 4.29 -4.83 -2.09
CA PHE A 75 4.71 -6.22 -2.03
C PHE A 75 6.15 -6.39 -2.53
N ALA A 76 7.01 -7.05 -1.75
CA ALA A 76 8.42 -7.22 -2.09
C ALA A 76 8.61 -7.99 -3.40
N ASN A 77 9.50 -7.49 -4.26
CA ASN A 77 9.76 -8.06 -5.59
C ASN A 77 11.27 -8.10 -5.86
N GLU A 78 11.81 -9.30 -6.07
CA GLU A 78 13.23 -9.52 -6.39
C GLU A 78 13.66 -9.00 -7.77
N ASN A 79 12.73 -8.48 -8.58
CA ASN A 79 13.05 -7.88 -9.87
C ASN A 79 13.36 -6.37 -9.77
N GLY A 80 13.19 -5.74 -8.60
CA GLY A 80 13.53 -4.33 -8.44
C GLY A 80 13.08 -3.73 -7.11
N ILE A 81 13.75 -2.66 -6.71
CA ILE A 81 13.36 -1.84 -5.56
C ILE A 81 12.57 -0.63 -6.07
N PHE A 82 11.38 -0.42 -5.50
CA PHE A 82 10.54 0.73 -5.81
C PHE A 82 10.67 1.80 -4.73
N PRO A 83 10.61 3.09 -5.09
CA PRO A 83 10.55 4.15 -4.10
C PRO A 83 9.26 4.05 -3.28
N TYR A 84 9.28 4.66 -2.11
CA TYR A 84 8.08 4.84 -1.30
C TYR A 84 7.19 5.91 -1.91
N LEU A 85 5.91 5.57 -2.17
CA LEU A 85 4.94 6.41 -2.87
C LEU A 85 3.76 6.81 -1.97
N GLY A 86 3.98 6.81 -0.66
CA GLY A 86 2.98 7.22 0.31
C GLY A 86 2.10 6.11 0.87
N GLN A 87 2.31 4.85 0.47
CA GLN A 87 1.47 3.73 0.89
C GLN A 87 1.38 3.59 2.42
N ILE A 88 0.20 3.22 2.90
CA ILE A 88 -0.02 3.05 4.34
C ILE A 88 -0.63 1.68 4.62
N TYR A 89 0.00 0.95 5.54
CA TYR A 89 -0.60 -0.23 6.17
C TYR A 89 -1.65 0.24 7.17
N ILE A 90 -2.78 -0.44 7.19
CA ILE A 90 -3.88 -0.21 8.13
C ILE A 90 -3.83 -1.32 9.17
N ASP A 91 -3.75 -0.95 10.45
CA ASP A 91 -3.70 -1.89 11.57
C ASP A 91 -5.09 -2.43 11.92
N LEU A 92 -5.66 -3.13 10.95
CA LEU A 92 -6.96 -3.75 11.01
C LEU A 92 -6.89 -5.07 10.22
N PRO A 93 -7.45 -6.18 10.74
CA PRO A 93 -7.53 -7.41 9.97
C PRO A 93 -8.56 -7.29 8.85
N TYR A 94 -8.33 -8.03 7.76
CA TYR A 94 -9.39 -8.33 6.80
C TYR A 94 -10.41 -9.27 7.47
N ASP A 95 -11.52 -8.71 7.95
CA ASP A 95 -12.60 -9.48 8.57
C ASP A 95 -13.97 -8.87 8.20
N PRO A 96 -14.70 -9.47 7.24
CA PRO A 96 -16.03 -9.00 6.83
C PRO A 96 -17.09 -9.01 7.94
N THR A 97 -16.83 -9.60 9.10
CA THR A 97 -17.74 -9.61 10.25
C THR A 97 -17.47 -8.45 11.21
N LEU A 98 -16.23 -7.94 11.23
CA LEU A 98 -15.77 -6.89 12.14
C LEU A 98 -16.42 -5.53 11.81
N PRO A 99 -17.06 -4.85 12.80
CA PRO A 99 -17.68 -3.54 12.56
C PRO A 99 -16.73 -2.48 12.02
N ALA A 100 -15.53 -2.36 12.60
CA ALA A 100 -14.53 -1.39 12.16
C ALA A 100 -14.08 -1.64 10.70
N TYR A 101 -13.97 -2.91 10.27
CA TYR A 101 -13.65 -3.24 8.88
C TYR A 101 -14.79 -2.84 7.94
N LYS A 102 -16.04 -3.07 8.33
CA LYS A 102 -17.21 -2.66 7.54
C LYS A 102 -17.26 -1.14 7.36
N GLU A 103 -16.95 -0.38 8.42
CA GLU A 103 -16.90 1.08 8.37
C GLU A 103 -15.77 1.58 7.46
N LEU A 104 -14.56 1.03 7.61
CA LEU A 104 -13.42 1.33 6.74
C LEU A 104 -13.76 1.06 5.28
N ARG A 105 -14.30 -0.12 4.99
CA ARG A 105 -14.71 -0.51 3.66
C ARG A 105 -15.77 0.43 3.10
N ALA A 106 -16.80 0.78 3.87
CA ALA A 106 -17.85 1.71 3.44
C ALA A 106 -17.32 3.12 3.18
N PHE A 107 -16.26 3.52 3.88
CA PHE A 107 -15.57 4.80 3.69
C PHE A 107 -14.68 4.83 2.42
N LEU A 108 -14.01 3.72 2.09
CA LEU A 108 -13.10 3.62 0.94
C LEU A 108 -13.79 3.16 -0.37
N GLU A 109 -14.85 2.35 -0.26
CA GLU A 109 -15.54 1.70 -1.38
C GLU A 109 -17.02 2.10 -1.47
N ASN A 110 -17.53 2.12 -2.70
CA ASN A 110 -18.96 2.18 -3.00
C ASN A 110 -19.62 0.82 -2.72
N PRO A 111 -20.96 0.75 -2.61
CA PRO A 111 -21.67 -0.50 -2.37
C PRO A 111 -21.45 -1.59 -3.43
N ASP A 112 -21.04 -1.21 -4.65
CA ASP A 112 -20.70 -2.14 -5.74
C ASP A 112 -19.25 -2.66 -5.67
N GLY A 113 -18.47 -2.22 -4.68
CA GLY A 113 -17.07 -2.57 -4.49
C GLY A 113 -16.09 -1.71 -5.29
N SER A 114 -16.56 -0.72 -6.06
CA SER A 114 -15.66 0.25 -6.71
C SER A 114 -15.05 1.22 -5.70
N MET A 115 -13.83 1.69 -5.97
CA MET A 115 -13.18 2.69 -5.13
C MET A 115 -13.93 4.04 -5.16
N ARG A 116 -14.06 4.69 -4.00
CA ARG A 116 -14.59 6.07 -3.89
C ARG A 116 -13.57 7.13 -4.24
N PHE A 117 -12.28 6.79 -4.12
CA PHE A 117 -11.16 7.69 -4.33
C PHE A 117 -10.43 7.24 -5.58
N PRO A 118 -10.50 7.99 -6.70
CA PRO A 118 -9.90 7.58 -7.98
C PRO A 118 -8.37 7.69 -7.99
N ASP A 119 -7.77 8.24 -6.93
CA ASP A 119 -6.34 8.42 -6.70
C ASP A 119 -5.82 7.53 -5.55
N ALA A 120 -6.65 6.57 -5.09
CA ALA A 120 -6.26 5.58 -4.10
C ALA A 120 -6.82 4.19 -4.43
N THR A 121 -6.08 3.15 -4.03
CA THR A 121 -6.51 1.76 -4.17
C THR A 121 -6.48 1.10 -2.80
N PHE A 122 -7.61 0.52 -2.38
CA PHE A 122 -7.69 -0.27 -1.17
C PHE A 122 -7.34 -1.73 -1.48
N CYS A 123 -6.27 -2.21 -0.85
CA CYS A 123 -5.66 -3.49 -1.17
C CYS A 123 -5.68 -4.42 0.05
N TYR A 124 -5.75 -5.72 -0.22
CA TYR A 124 -5.57 -6.76 0.78
C TYR A 124 -4.47 -7.72 0.34
N VAL A 125 -3.68 -8.21 1.30
CA VAL A 125 -2.65 -9.23 1.08
C VAL A 125 -2.96 -10.43 1.96
N PRO A 126 -3.33 -11.58 1.36
CA PRO A 126 -3.46 -12.82 2.10
C PRO A 126 -2.13 -13.24 2.74
N LEU A 127 -2.18 -13.76 3.96
CA LEU A 127 -1.01 -14.36 4.61
C LEU A 127 -0.40 -15.45 3.71
N GLU A 128 -1.23 -16.31 3.12
CA GLU A 128 -0.76 -17.36 2.20
C GLU A 128 0.07 -16.81 1.04
N MET A 129 -0.31 -15.65 0.50
CA MET A 129 0.45 -14.98 -0.55
C MET A 129 1.77 -14.42 -0.01
N ALA A 130 1.72 -13.76 1.15
CA ALA A 130 2.91 -13.20 1.80
C ALA A 130 3.94 -14.28 2.19
N MET A 131 3.49 -15.49 2.52
CA MET A 131 4.36 -16.63 2.86
C MET A 131 5.20 -17.11 1.67
N LYS A 132 4.87 -16.75 0.43
CA LYS A 132 5.72 -17.04 -0.75
C LYS A 132 7.08 -16.34 -0.67
N ASN A 133 7.13 -15.21 0.02
CA ASN A 133 8.34 -14.41 0.24
C ASN A 133 8.99 -14.69 1.62
N ALA A 134 8.67 -15.80 2.30
CA ALA A 134 9.21 -16.09 3.62
C ALA A 134 10.75 -16.15 3.67
N ALA A 135 11.40 -16.53 2.56
CA ALA A 135 12.87 -16.51 2.44
C ALA A 135 13.47 -15.10 2.56
N HIS A 136 12.69 -14.04 2.31
CA HIS A 136 13.16 -12.65 2.42
C HIS A 136 13.42 -12.23 3.88
N ASP A 137 12.94 -13.00 4.85
CA ASP A 137 13.17 -12.77 6.27
C ASP A 137 14.51 -13.34 6.76
N GLU A 138 15.21 -14.12 5.92
CA GLU A 138 16.52 -14.67 6.25
C GLU A 138 17.56 -13.55 6.41
N PRO A 139 18.37 -13.55 7.50
CA PRO A 139 19.40 -12.54 7.70
C PRO A 139 20.38 -12.52 6.51
N GLY A 140 20.56 -11.35 5.90
CA GLY A 140 21.45 -11.20 4.76
C GLY A 140 20.79 -11.38 3.39
N PHE A 141 19.52 -11.78 3.30
CA PHE A 141 18.84 -12.03 2.03
C PHE A 141 18.95 -10.83 1.08
N TRP A 142 18.55 -9.64 1.54
CA TRP A 142 18.57 -8.43 0.71
C TRP A 142 19.99 -7.95 0.43
N GLU A 143 20.93 -8.12 1.36
CA GLU A 143 22.34 -7.81 1.16
C GLU A 143 23.01 -8.73 0.14
N GLU A 144 22.60 -10.00 0.07
CA GLU A 144 23.06 -10.96 -0.93
C GLU A 144 22.43 -10.70 -2.28
N TRP A 145 21.12 -10.48 -2.31
CA TRP A 145 20.37 -10.11 -3.51
C TRP A 145 20.96 -8.85 -4.16
N ALA A 146 21.26 -7.81 -3.38
CA ALA A 146 21.83 -6.55 -3.87
C ALA A 146 23.25 -6.68 -4.44
N LYS A 147 23.99 -7.76 -4.18
CA LYS A 147 25.31 -8.01 -4.81
C LYS A 147 25.19 -8.50 -6.24
N ASN A 148 24.02 -9.00 -6.64
CA ASN A 148 23.77 -9.60 -7.95
C ASN A 148 23.14 -8.62 -8.96
N PHE A 149 23.03 -7.34 -8.59
CA PHE A 149 22.49 -6.25 -9.42
C PHE A 149 23.58 -5.21 -9.76
#